data_AF-A0A7J7ULV8-F1
#
_entry.id   AF-A0A7J7ULV8-F1
#
_cell.length_a   1.000
_cell.length_b   1.000
_cell.length_c   1.000
_cell.angle_alpha   90.00
_cell.angle_beta   90.00
_cell.angle_gamma   90.00
#
_symmetry.space_group_name_H-M   'P 1'
#
loop_
_entity.id
_entity.type
_entity.pdbx_description
1 polymer ?
#
loop_
_entity_poly.entity_id
_entity_poly.type
_entity_poly.pdbx_seq_one_letter_code
_entity_poly.pdbx_strand_id
1 'polypeptide(L)'
;MREGPDFCTRRDCVHTLHSKDTWLKQGRVVRLGEVPYKMVKGYSNRARKARLAQPELQDHNDLGLFGKWQTEEYQPPVAVDGKVPRNEFGNVYLFLPSMMPVGCVQLNLPNLHRVARKLDIDCVQAIIGFDFHNGYSHPVTDGYIVCEEYKDVLLAAWENEQALIEKKEKEKREKRALGNWKLLIKGLLIRERLRLRYGTKSEAGAPHADTGGGLSSDEEEGTSSQAKAARILAASWPQNREAEEEQKPKCPKKTKREKAAASHLFPFERL
;
A
#
# COMPACT_ATOMS: atom_id res chain seq x y z
N MET A 1 14.35 -32.08 45.26
CA MET A 1 15.01 -31.04 44.45
C MET A 1 16.43 -31.53 44.18
N ARG A 2 16.75 -31.95 42.95
CA ARG A 2 18.14 -32.22 42.56
C ARG A 2 18.63 -30.96 41.87
N GLU A 3 19.44 -30.18 42.57
CA GLU A 3 20.30 -29.18 41.93
C GLU A 3 21.31 -29.98 41.10
N GLY A 4 21.14 -29.92 39.77
CA GLY A 4 22.17 -30.42 38.86
C GLY A 4 23.42 -29.55 38.97
N PRO A 5 24.61 -30.05 38.63
CA PRO A 5 25.82 -29.23 38.63
C PRO A 5 25.65 -28.04 37.66
N ASP A 6 25.90 -26.83 38.17
CA ASP A 6 25.97 -25.62 37.36
C ASP A 6 27.21 -25.67 36.46
N PHE A 7 27.01 -26.04 35.19
CA PHE A 7 28.08 -26.02 34.19
C PHE A 7 28.36 -24.59 33.74
N CYS A 8 29.41 -23.96 34.27
CA CYS A 8 29.92 -22.70 33.75
C CYS A 8 30.84 -22.95 32.54
N THR A 9 30.44 -22.50 31.35
CA THR A 9 31.27 -22.54 30.14
C THR A 9 31.84 -21.15 29.82
N ARG A 10 33.09 -21.08 29.36
CA ARG A 10 33.69 -19.81 28.90
C ARG A 10 32.99 -19.36 27.62
N ARG A 11 32.68 -18.06 27.52
CA ARG A 11 31.89 -17.50 26.40
C ARG A 11 32.52 -17.77 25.03
N ASP A 12 33.85 -17.82 24.95
CA ASP A 12 34.59 -18.09 23.71
C ASP A 12 34.32 -19.48 23.12
N CYS A 13 33.91 -20.44 23.95
CA CYS A 13 33.58 -21.80 23.53
C CYS A 13 32.13 -21.93 23.04
N VAL A 14 31.34 -20.85 23.11
CA VAL A 14 29.93 -20.85 22.72
C VAL A 14 29.79 -20.06 21.42
N HIS A 15 29.46 -20.76 20.34
CA HIS A 15 29.23 -20.15 19.04
C HIS A 15 27.74 -20.05 18.69
N THR A 16 27.35 -18.91 18.16
CA THR A 16 25.99 -18.71 17.63
C THR A 16 25.85 -19.40 16.28
N LEU A 17 24.77 -20.16 16.12
CA LEU A 17 24.42 -20.81 14.86
C LEU A 17 23.21 -20.08 14.26
N HIS A 18 23.23 -19.91 12.96
CA HIS A 18 22.16 -19.23 12.22
C HIS A 18 21.72 -20.04 11.00
N SER A 19 20.48 -19.83 10.56
CA SER A 19 19.99 -20.37 9.29
C SER A 19 20.69 -19.72 8.10
N LYS A 20 20.64 -20.36 6.92
CA LYS A 20 21.20 -19.80 5.68
C LYS A 20 20.71 -18.38 5.40
N ASP A 21 19.40 -18.14 5.52
CA ASP A 21 18.80 -16.82 5.29
C ASP A 21 19.28 -15.76 6.29
N THR A 22 19.52 -16.16 7.54
CA THR A 22 20.01 -15.24 8.57
C THR A 22 21.47 -14.88 8.34
N TRP A 23 22.29 -15.83 7.88
CA TRP A 23 23.65 -15.55 7.43
C TRP A 23 23.66 -14.60 6.22
N LEU A 24 22.74 -14.79 5.28
CA LEU A 24 22.63 -13.90 4.11
C LEU A 24 22.33 -12.46 4.51
N LYS A 25 21.46 -12.25 5.51
CA LYS A 25 21.20 -10.91 6.09
C LYS A 25 22.42 -10.28 6.75
N GLN A 26 23.41 -11.09 7.14
CA GLN A 26 24.69 -10.63 7.68
C GLN A 26 25.78 -10.52 6.60
N GLY A 27 25.44 -10.68 5.32
CA GLY A 27 26.38 -10.61 4.21
C GLY A 27 27.29 -11.83 4.11
N ARG A 28 26.82 -13.01 4.55
CA ARG A 28 27.56 -14.27 4.50
C ARG A 28 26.74 -15.38 3.84
N VAL A 29 27.42 -16.28 3.14
CA VAL A 29 26.80 -17.44 2.49
C VAL A 29 27.43 -18.71 3.01
N VAL A 30 26.63 -19.74 3.22
CA VAL A 30 27.12 -21.07 3.59
C VAL A 30 27.84 -21.67 2.38
N ARG A 31 29.04 -22.24 2.61
CA ARG A 31 29.82 -22.89 1.54
C ARG A 31 29.00 -23.98 0.86
N LEU A 32 29.24 -24.16 -0.43
CA LEU A 32 28.58 -25.21 -1.22
C LEU A 32 28.99 -26.59 -0.68
N GLY A 33 28.01 -27.45 -0.40
CA GLY A 33 28.25 -28.82 0.08
C GLY A 33 28.34 -29.00 1.60
N GLU A 34 28.28 -27.92 2.40
CA GLU A 34 28.31 -28.02 3.87
C GLU A 34 27.04 -28.64 4.45
N VAL A 35 27.23 -29.51 5.44
CA VAL A 35 26.16 -30.14 6.21
C VAL A 35 25.82 -29.25 7.43
N PRO A 36 24.53 -29.03 7.75
CA PRO A 36 24.15 -28.25 8.92
C PRO A 36 24.69 -28.86 10.21
N TYR A 37 25.28 -28.02 11.08
CA TYR A 37 25.81 -28.47 12.36
C TYR A 37 24.71 -28.96 13.31
N LYS A 38 23.55 -28.28 13.28
CA LYS A 38 22.40 -28.65 14.09
C LYS A 38 21.10 -28.47 13.31
N MET A 39 20.26 -29.50 13.33
CA MET A 39 18.88 -29.40 12.85
C MET A 39 17.96 -29.00 14.00
N VAL A 40 17.09 -28.03 13.77
CA VAL A 40 16.11 -27.53 14.75
C VAL A 40 14.74 -27.42 14.10
N LYS A 41 13.68 -27.45 14.91
CA LYS A 41 12.31 -27.16 14.51
C LYS A 41 12.19 -25.71 14.02
N GLY A 42 11.92 -25.52 12.73
CA GLY A 42 11.74 -24.22 12.11
C GLY A 42 10.39 -23.60 12.49
N TYR A 43 10.37 -22.30 12.78
CA TYR A 43 9.15 -21.57 13.15
C TYR A 43 8.60 -20.68 12.02
N SER A 44 9.11 -20.84 10.80
CA SER A 44 8.61 -20.07 9.65
C SER A 44 7.15 -20.40 9.33
N ASN A 45 6.43 -19.47 8.70
CA ASN A 45 5.04 -19.70 8.28
C ASN A 45 4.91 -20.92 7.35
N ARG A 46 5.91 -21.16 6.49
CA ARG A 46 5.98 -22.34 5.62
C ARG A 46 6.10 -23.63 6.44
N ALA A 47 7.05 -23.68 7.38
CA ALA A 47 7.26 -24.83 8.26
C ALA A 47 6.01 -25.14 9.10
N ARG A 48 5.39 -24.11 9.69
CA ARG A 48 4.15 -24.25 10.46
C ARG A 48 3.00 -24.80 9.61
N LYS A 49 2.84 -24.31 8.38
CA LYS A 49 1.80 -24.79 7.45
C LYS A 49 2.04 -26.23 7.01
N ALA A 50 3.29 -26.61 6.75
CA ALA A 50 3.64 -27.99 6.38
C ALA A 50 3.29 -28.98 7.51
N ARG A 51 3.62 -28.64 8.76
CA ARG A 51 3.28 -29.47 9.93
C ARG A 51 1.77 -29.55 10.19
N LEU A 52 1.02 -28.49 9.90
CA LEU A 52 -0.44 -28.54 10.00
C LEU A 52 -1.06 -29.48 8.94
N ALA A 53 -0.43 -29.58 7.76
CA ALA A 53 -0.88 -30.47 6.69
C ALA A 53 -0.52 -31.95 6.96
N GLN A 54 0.61 -32.21 7.63
CA GLN A 54 1.10 -33.55 7.94
C GLN A 54 1.46 -33.64 9.42
N PRO A 55 0.53 -34.11 10.28
CA PRO A 55 0.75 -34.24 11.72
C PRO A 55 1.94 -35.15 12.10
N GLU A 56 2.30 -36.12 11.24
CA GLU A 56 3.45 -37.01 11.46
C GLU A 56 4.79 -36.27 11.49
N LEU A 57 4.90 -35.12 10.82
CA LEU A 57 6.10 -34.27 10.81
C LEU A 57 6.10 -33.20 11.92
N GLN A 58 5.20 -33.30 12.89
CA GLN A 58 5.03 -32.24 13.90
C GLN A 58 6.32 -31.97 14.70
N ASP A 59 7.14 -32.99 14.96
CA ASP A 59 8.41 -32.88 15.69
C ASP A 59 9.66 -33.05 14.82
N HIS A 60 9.50 -33.03 13.51
CA HIS A 60 10.62 -33.09 12.58
C HIS A 60 11.43 -31.79 12.60
N ASN A 61 12.75 -31.92 12.75
CA ASN A 61 13.69 -30.80 12.65
C ASN A 61 13.99 -30.49 11.18
N ASP A 62 13.38 -29.43 10.66
CA ASP A 62 13.42 -29.03 9.24
C ASP A 62 14.38 -27.87 8.95
N LEU A 63 14.85 -27.16 9.97
CA LEU A 63 15.74 -26.00 9.80
C LEU A 63 17.18 -26.35 10.18
N GLY A 64 18.06 -26.33 9.18
CA GLY A 64 19.51 -26.46 9.38
C GLY A 64 20.15 -25.16 9.87
N LEU A 65 20.93 -25.25 10.93
CA LEU A 65 21.73 -24.17 11.48
C LEU A 65 23.22 -24.39 11.20
N PHE A 66 23.90 -23.31 10.84
CA PHE A 66 25.29 -23.29 10.42
C PHE A 66 26.09 -22.34 11.31
N GLY A 67 27.35 -22.70 11.59
CA GLY A 67 28.29 -21.85 12.31
C GLY A 67 29.05 -20.91 11.37
N LYS A 68 29.72 -19.90 11.95
CA LYS A 68 30.51 -18.91 11.19
C LYS A 68 31.65 -19.56 10.37
N TRP A 69 32.21 -20.67 10.84
CA TRP A 69 33.27 -21.42 10.15
C TRP A 69 32.79 -22.14 8.88
N GLN A 70 31.49 -22.35 8.73
CA GLN A 70 30.88 -22.96 7.54
C GLN A 70 30.46 -21.90 6.51
N THR A 71 30.70 -20.62 6.78
CA THR A 71 30.27 -19.51 5.92
C THR A 71 31.44 -18.72 5.36
N GLU A 72 31.22 -18.20 4.17
CA GLU A 72 32.10 -17.28 3.44
C GLU A 72 31.43 -15.91 3.30
N GLU A 73 32.23 -14.91 3.00
CA GLU A 73 31.72 -13.56 2.72
C GLU A 73 30.93 -13.56 1.40
N TYR A 74 29.78 -12.89 1.42
CA TYR A 74 28.95 -12.78 0.23
C TYR A 74 29.66 -11.95 -0.84
N GLN A 75 29.88 -12.54 -2.00
CA GLN A 75 30.37 -11.83 -3.18
C GLN A 75 29.17 -11.36 -4.01
N PRO A 76 28.97 -10.04 -4.16
CA PRO A 76 27.85 -9.54 -4.94
C PRO A 76 28.04 -9.88 -6.44
N PRO A 77 26.95 -10.25 -7.13
CA PRO A 77 27.00 -10.50 -8.57
C PRO A 77 27.31 -9.21 -9.35
N VAL A 78 27.96 -9.36 -10.50
CA VAL A 78 28.28 -8.25 -11.41
C VAL A 78 27.11 -8.03 -12.37
N ALA A 79 26.77 -6.77 -12.64
CA ALA A 79 25.81 -6.43 -13.67
C ALA A 79 26.40 -6.64 -15.08
N VAL A 80 25.64 -7.30 -15.95
CA VAL A 80 26.07 -7.63 -17.32
C VAL A 80 25.02 -7.12 -18.30
N ASP A 81 25.47 -6.53 -19.41
CA ASP A 81 24.62 -6.00 -20.50
C ASP A 81 23.57 -4.99 -20.02
N GLY A 82 23.91 -4.17 -19.03
CA GLY A 82 22.98 -3.17 -18.50
C GLY A 82 21.79 -3.76 -17.73
N LYS A 83 21.84 -5.04 -17.35
CA LYS A 83 20.82 -5.72 -16.57
C LYS A 83 21.28 -5.98 -15.14
N VAL A 84 20.39 -5.75 -14.20
CA VAL A 84 20.65 -5.96 -12.78
C VAL A 84 20.43 -7.45 -12.45
N PRO A 85 21.37 -8.12 -11.75
CA PRO A 85 21.20 -9.50 -11.34
C PRO A 85 20.06 -9.63 -10.31
N ARG A 86 19.07 -10.49 -10.59
CA ARG A 86 17.85 -10.64 -9.78
C ARG A 86 17.82 -11.98 -9.05
N ASN A 87 17.15 -11.98 -7.90
CA ASN A 87 16.79 -13.20 -7.18
C ASN A 87 15.58 -13.90 -7.82
N GLU A 88 15.21 -15.07 -7.30
CA GLU A 88 14.03 -15.85 -7.73
C GLU A 88 12.71 -15.03 -7.70
N PHE A 89 12.64 -14.03 -6.83
CA PHE A 89 11.49 -13.14 -6.69
C PHE A 89 11.52 -11.92 -7.63
N GLY A 90 12.55 -11.79 -8.46
CA GLY A 90 12.73 -10.64 -9.37
C GLY A 90 13.26 -9.38 -8.70
N ASN A 91 13.60 -9.43 -7.41
CA ASN A 91 14.15 -8.31 -6.62
C ASN A 91 15.63 -8.55 -6.27
N VAL A 92 16.30 -7.52 -5.75
CA VAL A 92 17.67 -7.63 -5.22
C VAL A 92 17.64 -7.49 -3.70
N TYR A 93 18.36 -8.37 -2.99
CA TYR A 93 18.54 -8.23 -1.54
C TYR A 93 19.71 -7.30 -1.25
N LEU A 94 19.46 -6.28 -0.43
CA LEU A 94 20.45 -5.27 -0.07
C LEU A 94 20.43 -5.00 1.43
N PHE A 95 20.73 -6.04 2.21
CA PHE A 95 20.75 -5.95 3.67
C PHE A 95 21.95 -5.13 4.19
N LEU A 96 23.08 -5.22 3.49
CA LEU A 96 24.28 -4.43 3.77
C LEU A 96 24.71 -3.65 2.51
N PRO A 97 25.39 -2.50 2.68
CA PRO A 97 25.97 -1.76 1.55
C PRO A 97 26.96 -2.59 0.71
N SER A 98 27.65 -3.57 1.32
CA SER A 98 28.58 -4.46 0.62
C SER A 98 27.90 -5.49 -0.29
N MET A 99 26.57 -5.64 -0.22
CA MET A 99 25.80 -6.54 -1.08
C MET A 99 25.36 -5.88 -2.40
N MET A 100 25.73 -4.61 -2.62
CA MET A 100 25.47 -3.91 -3.89
C MET A 100 26.10 -4.66 -5.07
N PRO A 101 25.32 -4.99 -6.11
CA PRO A 101 25.86 -5.54 -7.35
C PRO A 101 26.92 -4.60 -7.94
N VAL A 102 28.02 -5.18 -8.43
CA VAL A 102 29.10 -4.40 -9.03
C VAL A 102 28.62 -3.78 -10.34
N GLY A 103 28.87 -2.47 -10.52
CA GLY A 103 28.39 -1.70 -11.67
C GLY A 103 26.97 -1.17 -11.53
N CYS A 104 26.36 -1.29 -10.34
CA CYS A 104 25.04 -0.76 -10.04
C CYS A 104 25.07 0.35 -9.00
N VAL A 105 24.09 1.24 -9.09
CA VAL A 105 23.86 2.37 -8.17
C VAL A 105 22.44 2.31 -7.64
N GLN A 106 22.28 2.64 -6.36
CA GLN A 106 20.97 2.80 -5.72
C GLN A 106 20.46 4.23 -5.91
N LEU A 107 19.22 4.36 -6.37
CA LEU A 107 18.51 5.62 -6.58
C LEU A 107 17.20 5.64 -5.78
N ASN A 108 17.12 6.56 -4.82
CA ASN A 108 15.98 6.73 -3.92
C ASN A 108 15.04 7.83 -4.43
N LEU A 109 14.47 7.62 -5.62
CA LEU A 109 13.56 8.56 -6.27
C LEU A 109 12.12 8.00 -6.35
N PRO A 110 11.10 8.82 -6.06
CA PRO A 110 9.71 8.38 -6.15
C PRO A 110 9.32 8.12 -7.60
N ASN A 111 8.52 7.08 -7.84
CA ASN A 111 7.99 6.72 -9.16
C ASN A 111 9.04 6.42 -10.25
N LEU A 112 10.31 6.20 -9.92
CA LEU A 112 11.37 5.96 -10.90
C LEU A 112 11.08 4.75 -11.80
N HIS A 113 10.46 3.69 -11.27
CA HIS A 113 10.03 2.52 -12.04
C HIS A 113 9.04 2.84 -13.19
N ARG A 114 8.27 3.94 -13.10
CA ARG A 114 7.40 4.36 -14.21
C ARG A 114 8.19 5.01 -15.33
N VAL A 115 9.21 5.81 -14.99
CA VAL A 115 10.12 6.46 -15.94
C VAL A 115 10.95 5.39 -16.65
N ALA A 116 11.55 4.48 -15.89
CA ALA A 116 12.39 3.40 -16.40
C ALA A 116 11.68 2.52 -17.43
N ARG A 117 10.42 2.14 -17.15
CA ARG A 117 9.60 1.36 -18.08
C ARG A 117 9.23 2.08 -19.37
N LYS A 118 9.32 3.42 -19.43
CA LYS A 118 9.10 4.16 -20.69
C LYS A 118 10.36 4.21 -21.55
N LEU A 119 11.52 4.07 -20.93
CA LEU A 119 12.82 4.10 -21.58
C LEU A 119 13.39 2.69 -21.82
N ASP A 120 12.64 1.65 -21.45
CA ASP A 120 13.05 0.24 -21.50
C ASP A 120 14.39 -0.03 -20.78
N ILE A 121 14.65 0.72 -19.70
CA ILE A 121 15.83 0.54 -18.84
C ILE A 121 15.49 -0.40 -17.70
N ASP A 122 16.41 -1.32 -17.39
CA ASP A 122 16.24 -2.25 -16.27
C ASP A 122 16.40 -1.55 -14.92
N CYS A 123 15.31 -1.53 -14.15
CA CYS A 123 15.26 -0.97 -12.80
C CYS A 123 14.62 -1.98 -11.86
N VAL A 124 15.36 -2.36 -10.82
CA VAL A 124 14.93 -3.38 -9.85
C VAL A 124 14.78 -2.76 -8.48
N GLN A 125 13.79 -3.18 -7.71
CA GLN A 125 13.58 -2.68 -6.36
C GLN A 125 14.56 -3.33 -5.36
N ALA A 126 15.20 -2.52 -4.51
CA ALA A 126 16.09 -3.01 -3.46
C ALA A 126 15.28 -3.37 -2.21
N ILE A 127 15.43 -4.60 -1.72
CA ILE A 127 14.85 -5.04 -0.44
C ILE A 127 15.93 -4.94 0.63
N ILE A 128 15.76 -4.02 1.58
CA ILE A 128 16.70 -3.83 2.70
C ILE A 128 16.29 -4.67 3.92
N GLY A 129 15.02 -5.05 4.02
CA GLY A 129 14.56 -5.77 5.19
C GLY A 129 13.17 -6.32 5.04
N PHE A 130 12.65 -6.82 6.16
CA PHE A 130 11.28 -7.31 6.27
C PHE A 130 10.68 -6.78 7.54
N ASP A 131 9.52 -6.14 7.43
CA ASP A 131 8.73 -5.67 8.55
C ASP A 131 7.65 -6.72 8.88
N PHE A 132 7.33 -6.84 10.16
CA PHE A 132 6.35 -7.80 10.66
C PHE A 132 5.17 -7.04 11.25
N HIS A 133 4.19 -6.74 10.40
CA HIS A 133 2.95 -6.09 10.82
C HIS A 133 1.73 -6.96 10.48
N ASN A 134 0.70 -6.91 11.32
CA ASN A 134 -0.55 -7.67 11.16
C ASN A 134 -0.36 -9.19 11.00
N GLY A 135 0.66 -9.78 11.64
CA GLY A 135 0.92 -11.22 11.59
C GLY A 135 1.53 -11.75 10.29
N TYR A 136 1.85 -10.86 9.34
CA TYR A 136 2.52 -11.19 8.08
C TYR A 136 3.86 -10.45 7.97
N SER A 137 4.72 -10.94 7.08
CA SER A 137 6.02 -10.33 6.80
C SER A 137 5.94 -9.60 5.47
N HIS A 138 6.30 -8.32 5.46
CA HIS A 138 6.26 -7.44 4.31
C HIS A 138 7.68 -6.98 3.97
N PRO A 139 8.11 -7.05 2.70
CA PRO A 139 9.43 -6.58 2.31
C PRO A 139 9.50 -5.06 2.44
N VAL A 140 10.51 -4.57 3.16
CA VAL A 140 10.84 -3.16 3.24
C VAL A 140 11.77 -2.84 2.09
N THR A 141 11.31 -1.94 1.23
CA THR A 141 12.00 -1.58 0.00
C THR A 141 12.56 -0.18 0.12
N ASP A 142 13.79 0.02 -0.33
CA ASP A 142 14.43 1.34 -0.32
C ASP A 142 15.02 1.66 -1.70
N GLY A 143 14.31 2.48 -2.44
CA GLY A 143 14.71 2.88 -3.79
C GLY A 143 14.84 1.75 -4.79
N TYR A 144 15.55 2.09 -5.87
CA TYR A 144 15.74 1.25 -7.05
C TYR A 144 17.23 1.10 -7.35
N ILE A 145 17.61 -0.09 -7.78
CA ILE A 145 18.95 -0.41 -8.27
C ILE A 145 18.91 -0.35 -9.79
N VAL A 146 19.89 0.36 -10.33
CA VAL A 146 20.07 0.59 -11.77
C VAL A 146 21.55 0.39 -12.08
N CYS A 147 21.87 -0.06 -13.30
CA CYS A 147 23.24 0.00 -13.79
C CYS A 147 23.74 1.45 -13.86
N GLU A 148 25.02 1.65 -13.56
CA GLU A 148 25.65 2.98 -13.50
C GLU A 148 25.55 3.74 -14.83
N GLU A 149 25.64 3.03 -15.94
CA GLU A 149 25.55 3.56 -17.32
C GLU A 149 24.25 4.35 -17.58
N TYR A 150 23.14 3.91 -17.00
CA TYR A 150 21.82 4.51 -17.24
C TYR A 150 21.41 5.54 -16.19
N LYS A 151 22.25 5.76 -15.18
CA LYS A 151 21.95 6.66 -14.07
C LYS A 151 21.57 8.05 -14.56
N ASP A 152 22.42 8.66 -15.39
CA ASP A 152 22.24 10.05 -15.81
C ASP A 152 21.03 10.22 -16.73
N VAL A 153 20.81 9.24 -17.62
CA VAL A 153 19.65 9.19 -18.52
C VAL A 153 18.34 9.12 -17.71
N LEU A 154 18.30 8.27 -16.69
CA LEU A 154 17.12 8.13 -15.82
C LEU A 154 16.88 9.35 -14.97
N LEU A 155 17.93 10.00 -14.45
CA LEU A 155 17.80 11.23 -13.68
C LEU A 155 17.19 12.34 -14.52
N ALA A 156 17.74 12.61 -15.71
CA ALA A 156 17.22 13.62 -16.61
C ALA A 156 15.76 13.33 -17.04
N ALA A 157 15.44 12.07 -17.33
CA ALA A 157 14.08 11.69 -17.67
C ALA A 157 13.10 11.83 -16.50
N TRP A 158 13.55 11.53 -15.28
CA TRP A 158 12.75 11.68 -14.07
C TRP A 158 12.44 13.17 -13.80
N GLU A 159 13.44 14.05 -13.90
CA GLU A 159 13.26 15.49 -13.75
C GLU A 159 12.23 16.06 -14.75
N ASN A 160 12.32 15.63 -16.01
CA ASN A 160 11.36 15.99 -17.05
C ASN A 160 9.94 15.51 -16.70
N GLU A 161 9.79 14.28 -16.19
CA GLU A 161 8.49 13.75 -15.78
C GLU A 161 7.92 14.49 -14.56
N GLN A 162 8.74 14.85 -13.57
CA GLN A 162 8.32 15.66 -12.44
C GLN A 162 7.83 17.04 -12.89
N ALA A 163 8.57 17.72 -13.77
CA ALA A 163 8.16 19.01 -14.31
C ALA A 163 6.81 18.93 -15.05
N LEU A 164 6.54 17.82 -15.77
CA LEU A 164 5.25 17.59 -16.42
C LEU A 164 4.13 17.33 -15.40
N ILE A 165 4.40 16.60 -14.32
CA ILE A 165 3.42 16.35 -13.26
C ILE A 165 3.04 17.66 -12.59
N GLU A 166 4.02 18.48 -12.22
CA GLU A 166 3.79 19.78 -11.58
C GLU A 166 2.98 20.72 -12.48
N LYS A 167 3.28 20.78 -13.77
CA LYS A 167 2.50 21.56 -14.74
C LYS A 167 1.05 21.09 -14.78
N LYS A 168 0.82 19.77 -14.89
CA LYS A 168 -0.53 19.18 -14.89
C LYS A 168 -1.27 19.44 -13.57
N GLU A 169 -0.58 19.44 -12.44
CA GLU A 169 -1.19 19.75 -11.14
C GLU A 169 -1.57 21.22 -11.01
N LYS A 170 -0.72 22.13 -11.51
CA LYS A 170 -1.04 23.57 -11.60
C LYS A 170 -2.28 23.79 -12.46
N GLU A 171 -2.34 23.21 -13.65
CA GLU A 171 -3.51 23.29 -14.52
C GLU A 171 -4.78 22.70 -13.87
N LYS A 172 -4.67 21.58 -13.16
CA LYS A 172 -5.80 20.99 -12.41
C LYS A 172 -6.27 21.93 -11.30
N ARG A 173 -5.34 22.57 -10.58
CA ARG A 173 -5.65 23.54 -9.52
C ARG A 173 -6.36 24.76 -10.09
N GLU A 174 -5.87 25.31 -11.20
CA GLU A 174 -6.48 26.43 -11.90
C GLU A 174 -7.88 26.08 -12.43
N LYS A 175 -8.05 24.92 -13.07
CA LYS A 175 -9.38 24.45 -13.53
C LYS A 175 -10.36 24.30 -12.38
N ARG A 176 -9.92 23.80 -11.21
CA ARG A 176 -10.75 23.72 -9.99
C ARG A 176 -11.11 25.10 -9.48
N ALA A 177 -10.15 26.03 -9.42
CA ALA A 177 -10.42 27.41 -9.02
C ALA A 177 -11.48 28.03 -9.96
N LEU A 178 -11.27 27.98 -11.27
CA LEU A 178 -12.23 28.50 -12.27
C LEU A 178 -13.61 27.85 -12.14
N GLY A 179 -13.69 26.56 -11.87
CA GLY A 179 -14.94 25.86 -11.59
C GLY A 179 -15.66 26.41 -10.35
N ASN A 180 -14.92 26.63 -9.26
CA ASN A 180 -15.45 27.20 -8.02
C ASN A 180 -15.91 28.65 -8.22
N TRP A 181 -15.15 29.46 -8.97
CA TRP A 181 -15.53 30.83 -9.33
C TRP A 181 -16.83 30.87 -10.14
N LYS A 182 -16.98 29.98 -11.13
CA LYS A 182 -18.24 29.85 -11.89
C LYS A 182 -19.41 29.48 -10.98
N LEU A 183 -19.19 28.59 -10.01
CA LEU A 183 -20.22 28.18 -9.06
C LEU A 183 -20.62 29.35 -8.12
N LEU A 184 -19.64 30.13 -7.65
CA LEU A 184 -19.86 31.33 -6.85
C LEU A 184 -20.71 32.36 -7.61
N ILE A 185 -20.33 32.69 -8.84
CA ILE A 185 -21.04 33.68 -9.66
C ILE A 185 -22.47 33.20 -9.95
N LYS A 186 -22.66 31.93 -10.31
CA LYS A 186 -24.01 31.35 -10.47
C LYS A 186 -24.83 31.44 -9.19
N GLY A 187 -24.23 31.16 -8.03
CA GLY A 187 -24.87 31.30 -6.73
C GLY A 187 -25.31 32.75 -6.45
N LEU A 188 -24.44 33.72 -6.74
CA LEU A 188 -24.76 35.16 -6.60
C LEU A 188 -25.91 35.58 -7.52
N LEU A 189 -25.88 35.17 -8.80
CA LEU A 189 -26.95 35.45 -9.77
C LEU A 189 -28.30 34.82 -9.36
N ILE A 190 -28.28 33.58 -8.86
CA ILE A 190 -29.48 32.92 -8.35
C ILE A 190 -30.02 33.66 -7.12
N ARG A 191 -29.16 34.06 -6.19
CA ARG A 191 -29.53 34.83 -5.00
C ARG A 191 -30.16 36.17 -5.36
N GLU A 192 -29.57 36.88 -6.32
CA GLU A 192 -30.11 38.16 -6.82
C GLU A 192 -31.45 37.97 -7.52
N ARG A 193 -31.57 36.97 -8.40
CA ARG A 193 -32.85 36.62 -9.05
C ARG A 193 -33.94 36.25 -8.05
N LEU A 194 -33.61 35.51 -7.00
CA LEU A 194 -34.54 35.19 -5.92
C LEU A 194 -34.92 36.45 -5.15
N ARG A 195 -33.97 37.33 -4.84
CA ARG A 195 -34.24 38.62 -4.18
C ARG A 195 -35.17 39.50 -5.00
N LEU A 196 -35.02 39.56 -6.31
CA LEU A 196 -35.92 40.34 -7.18
C LEU A 196 -37.34 39.75 -7.26
N ARG A 197 -37.47 38.41 -7.26
CA ARG A 197 -38.79 37.76 -7.37
C ARG A 197 -39.55 37.64 -6.05
N TYR A 198 -38.85 37.57 -4.93
CA TYR A 198 -39.44 37.31 -3.61
C TYR A 198 -39.12 38.38 -2.56
N GLY A 199 -38.16 39.27 -2.80
CA GLY A 199 -37.70 40.27 -1.84
C GLY A 199 -38.65 41.46 -1.62
N THR A 200 -39.61 41.69 -2.52
CA THR A 200 -40.66 42.71 -2.31
C THR A 200 -41.76 42.26 -1.34
N LYS A 201 -41.78 40.99 -0.91
CA LYS A 201 -42.78 40.48 0.04
C LYS A 201 -42.34 40.54 1.50
N SER A 202 -41.09 40.93 1.79
CA SER A 202 -40.57 41.06 3.17
C SER A 202 -40.54 42.49 3.71
N GLU A 203 -40.81 43.53 2.90
CA GLU A 203 -40.90 44.92 3.40
C GLU A 203 -42.35 45.38 3.70
N ALA A 204 -43.33 44.48 3.62
CA ALA A 204 -44.71 44.75 4.06
C ALA A 204 -45.03 44.15 5.45
N GLY A 205 -44.03 43.88 6.28
CA GLY A 205 -44.24 43.28 7.61
C GLY A 205 -43.03 43.35 8.52
N ALA A 206 -42.73 44.55 9.04
CA ALA A 206 -42.27 44.86 10.41
C ALA A 206 -41.18 45.96 10.44
N PRO A 207 -41.32 46.99 11.29
CA PRO A 207 -40.27 47.97 11.53
C PRO A 207 -39.19 47.44 12.49
N HIS A 208 -38.00 48.04 12.36
CA HIS A 208 -36.79 47.99 13.19
C HIS A 208 -36.90 47.46 14.63
N ALA A 209 -35.93 46.62 15.01
CA ALA A 209 -35.07 46.88 16.18
C ALA A 209 -33.71 46.18 16.00
N ASP A 210 -32.66 46.99 15.92
CA ASP A 210 -31.27 46.60 16.19
C ASP A 210 -31.01 46.84 17.68
N THR A 211 -30.61 45.81 18.42
CA THR A 211 -29.81 45.93 19.65
C THR A 211 -29.15 44.58 19.93
N GLY A 212 -27.82 44.56 19.98
CA GLY A 212 -27.03 43.39 20.33
C GLY A 212 -27.15 42.95 21.80
N GLY A 213 -26.52 41.81 22.10
CA GLY A 213 -26.40 41.28 23.46
C GLY A 213 -26.31 39.76 23.44
N GLY A 214 -25.18 39.21 23.87
CA GLY A 214 -24.97 37.78 23.99
C GLY A 214 -25.61 37.18 25.25
N LEU A 215 -25.56 35.83 25.28
CA LEU A 215 -25.63 34.93 26.43
C LEU A 215 -26.93 34.95 27.25
N SER A 216 -27.71 33.85 27.19
CA SER A 216 -28.02 33.00 28.35
C SER A 216 -29.27 32.12 28.14
N SER A 217 -29.12 30.84 28.52
CA SER A 217 -30.08 29.85 29.04
C SER A 217 -31.48 29.62 28.44
N ASP A 218 -31.61 28.38 27.94
CA ASP A 218 -32.53 27.31 28.40
C ASP A 218 -34.01 27.21 27.98
N GLU A 219 -34.35 25.93 27.77
CA GLU A 219 -35.64 25.25 27.64
C GLU A 219 -36.43 25.32 26.30
N GLU A 220 -36.30 24.21 25.56
CA GLU A 220 -37.37 23.31 25.11
C GLU A 220 -38.64 23.89 24.45
N GLU A 221 -38.75 23.73 23.13
CA GLU A 221 -39.85 23.05 22.43
C GLU A 221 -39.71 23.26 20.91
N GLY A 222 -39.20 22.25 20.18
CA GLY A 222 -38.73 22.48 18.81
C GLY A 222 -38.84 21.33 17.82
N THR A 223 -39.82 20.42 17.93
CA THR A 223 -39.91 19.30 16.97
C THR A 223 -40.70 19.64 15.69
N SER A 224 -41.71 20.52 15.76
CA SER A 224 -42.61 20.79 14.62
C SER A 224 -42.05 21.77 13.59
N SER A 225 -41.27 22.75 14.04
CA SER A 225 -40.66 23.78 13.19
C SER A 225 -39.48 23.25 12.38
N GLN A 226 -38.65 22.40 13.00
CA GLN A 226 -37.48 21.78 12.36
C GLN A 226 -37.88 20.78 11.26
N ALA A 227 -38.97 20.02 11.47
CA ALA A 227 -39.52 19.12 10.47
C ALA A 227 -40.12 19.86 9.27
N LYS A 228 -40.77 21.02 9.50
CA LYS A 228 -41.28 21.87 8.42
C LYS A 228 -40.14 22.53 7.63
N ALA A 229 -39.10 23.00 8.32
CA ALA A 229 -37.91 23.54 7.68
C ALA A 229 -37.20 22.49 6.81
N ALA A 230 -37.04 21.25 7.30
CA ALA A 230 -36.45 20.15 6.56
C ALA A 230 -37.26 19.74 5.32
N ARG A 231 -38.60 19.77 5.41
CA ARG A 231 -39.50 19.49 4.27
C ARG A 231 -39.41 20.56 3.18
N ILE A 232 -39.31 21.84 3.55
CA ILE A 232 -39.16 22.95 2.61
C ILE A 232 -37.77 22.92 1.94
N LEU A 233 -36.73 22.54 2.69
CA LEU A 233 -35.37 22.33 2.17
C LEU A 233 -35.30 21.17 1.17
N ALA A 234 -35.95 20.04 1.48
CA ALA A 234 -36.02 18.89 0.58
C ALA A 234 -36.77 19.20 -0.73
N ALA A 235 -37.83 20.00 -0.66
CA ALA A 235 -38.63 20.39 -1.82
C ALA A 235 -37.98 21.44 -2.74
N SER A 236 -36.96 22.15 -2.26
CA SER A 236 -36.29 23.23 -3.00
C SER A 236 -34.94 22.83 -3.61
N TRP A 237 -34.48 21.59 -3.39
CA TRP A 237 -33.22 21.09 -3.95
C TRP A 237 -33.42 20.54 -5.37
N PRO A 238 -32.62 20.92 -6.39
CA PRO A 238 -32.80 20.44 -7.76
C PRO A 238 -32.47 18.95 -7.87
N GLN A 239 -33.47 18.14 -8.21
CA GLN A 239 -33.42 16.67 -8.25
C GLN A 239 -33.02 16.12 -9.63
N ASN A 240 -32.13 16.81 -10.35
CA ASN A 240 -31.70 16.38 -11.68
C ASN A 240 -30.39 15.58 -11.58
N ARG A 241 -30.51 14.28 -11.32
CA ARG A 241 -29.47 13.31 -11.75
C ARG A 241 -29.89 11.83 -11.85
N GLU A 242 -31.07 11.42 -11.41
CA GLU A 242 -31.32 9.97 -11.21
C GLU A 242 -32.51 9.37 -12.00
N ALA A 243 -33.19 10.13 -12.86
CA ALA A 243 -34.41 9.64 -13.52
C ALA A 243 -34.19 8.75 -14.78
N GLU A 244 -32.95 8.42 -15.17
CA GLU A 244 -32.71 7.57 -16.36
C GLU A 244 -32.19 6.15 -16.08
N GLU A 245 -32.01 5.71 -14.82
CA GLU A 245 -31.51 4.34 -14.55
C GLU A 245 -32.50 3.32 -13.97
N GLU A 246 -33.75 3.70 -13.62
CA GLU A 246 -34.73 2.73 -13.11
C GLU A 246 -35.58 2.12 -14.23
N GLN A 247 -34.98 1.22 -15.02
CA GLN A 247 -35.71 0.16 -15.75
C GLN A 247 -34.73 -0.94 -16.20
N LYS A 248 -34.18 -1.71 -15.24
CA LYS A 248 -33.64 -3.06 -15.50
C LYS A 248 -34.17 -4.04 -14.46
N PRO A 249 -34.68 -5.21 -14.88
CA PRO A 249 -35.19 -6.21 -13.94
C PRO A 249 -34.06 -6.83 -13.12
N LYS A 250 -34.24 -6.93 -11.80
CA LYS A 250 -33.31 -7.61 -10.88
C LYS A 250 -33.38 -9.12 -11.10
N CYS A 251 -32.31 -9.73 -11.62
CA CYS A 251 -32.13 -11.19 -11.56
C CYS A 251 -31.82 -11.65 -10.11
N PRO A 252 -32.35 -12.80 -9.66
CA PRO A 252 -32.09 -13.31 -8.32
C PRO A 252 -30.63 -13.77 -8.17
N LYS A 253 -29.98 -13.37 -7.07
CA LYS A 253 -28.58 -13.71 -6.77
C LYS A 253 -28.48 -15.17 -6.30
N LYS A 254 -27.91 -16.04 -7.14
CA LYS A 254 -27.55 -17.42 -6.78
C LYS A 254 -26.45 -17.48 -5.72
N THR A 255 -26.55 -18.43 -4.80
CA THR A 255 -25.61 -18.60 -3.69
C THR A 255 -24.28 -19.20 -4.15
N LYS A 256 -23.22 -19.00 -3.36
CA LYS A 256 -21.83 -19.39 -3.71
C LYS A 256 -21.67 -20.90 -3.96
N ARG A 257 -22.57 -21.73 -3.41
CA ARG A 257 -22.59 -23.19 -3.59
C ARG A 257 -23.17 -23.61 -4.94
N GLU A 258 -24.15 -22.88 -5.47
CA GLU A 258 -24.74 -23.13 -6.80
C GLU A 258 -23.79 -22.74 -7.94
N LYS A 259 -22.95 -21.71 -7.74
CA LYS A 259 -21.95 -21.30 -8.74
C LYS A 259 -20.85 -22.35 -8.93
N ALA A 260 -20.51 -23.11 -7.89
CA ALA A 260 -19.48 -24.15 -7.94
C ALA A 260 -19.96 -25.45 -8.62
N ALA A 261 -21.26 -25.77 -8.51
CA ALA A 261 -21.85 -26.91 -9.20
C ALA A 261 -21.98 -26.65 -10.71
N ALA A 262 -22.33 -25.41 -11.11
CA ALA A 262 -22.47 -25.04 -12.52
C ALA A 262 -21.13 -24.98 -13.29
N SER A 263 -20.00 -24.73 -12.60
CA SER A 263 -18.67 -24.74 -13.22
C SER A 263 -18.13 -26.13 -13.50
N HIS A 264 -18.76 -27.19 -12.98
CA HIS A 264 -18.32 -28.57 -13.18
C HIS A 264 -19.04 -29.28 -14.33
N LEU A 265 -20.05 -28.65 -14.95
CA LEU A 265 -20.82 -29.24 -16.05
C LEU A 265 -20.33 -28.71 -17.39
N PHE A 266 -19.99 -29.63 -18.30
CA PHE A 266 -19.49 -29.32 -19.63
C PHE A 266 -20.59 -28.74 -20.54
N PRO A 267 -20.23 -27.98 -21.60
CA PRO A 267 -21.18 -27.17 -22.37
C PRO A 267 -22.34 -27.91 -23.05
N PHE A 268 -22.27 -29.23 -23.25
CA PHE A 268 -23.30 -30.00 -23.94
C PHE A 268 -24.39 -30.59 -23.02
N GLU A 269 -24.24 -30.49 -21.69
CA GLU A 269 -25.23 -30.99 -20.71
C GLU A 269 -26.23 -29.90 -20.26
N ARG A 270 -26.20 -28.72 -20.88
CA ARG A 270 -27.13 -27.61 -20.59
C ARG A 270 -28.17 -27.49 -21.71
N LEU A 271 -29.22 -28.32 -21.63
CA LEU A 271 -30.52 -28.09 -22.29
C LEU A 271 -31.59 -27.91 -21.22
#